data_AF-A0A7X9U9H0-F1
#
_entry.id   AF-A0A7X9U9H0-F1
#
_cell.length_a   1.000
_cell.length_b   1.000
_cell.length_c   1.000
_cell.angle_alpha   90.00
_cell.angle_beta   90.00
_cell.angle_gamma   90.00
#
_symmetry.space_group_name_H-M   'P 1'
#
loop_
_entity.id
_entity.type
_entity.pdbx_description
1 polymer ?
#
loop_
_entity_poly.entity_id
_entity_poly.type
_entity_poly.pdbx_seq_one_letter_code
_entity_poly.pdbx_strand_id
1 'polypeptide(L)'
;MSCLPSTVKLSIISIASSILLLSGCASTVTSNEQSKNLSDLNYDLNNMVSNNSCTASFQCKVLEVGARACGGPSKYAVYSTLNTSQEEAEQLAQQITKQESIQNKAQGLTDCSPVLEVQSLCINQQCQSFDIK
;
A
#
# COMPACT_ATOMS: atom_id res chain seq x y z
N MET A 1 27.45 -55.68 19.12
CA MET A 1 27.07 -55.02 20.39
C MET A 1 25.62 -54.58 20.20
N SER A 2 24.67 -55.50 20.47
CA SER A 2 23.80 -55.49 21.67
C SER A 2 22.78 -54.34 21.56
N CYS A 3 21.46 -54.52 21.44
CA CYS A 3 20.56 -55.43 22.13
C CYS A 3 19.26 -55.72 21.33
N LEU A 4 18.63 -56.84 21.69
CA LEU A 4 17.32 -57.35 21.26
C LEU A 4 16.16 -56.67 22.10
N PRO A 5 14.87 -57.10 22.03
CA PRO A 5 13.75 -56.29 21.57
C PRO A 5 12.72 -55.93 22.68
N SER A 6 11.69 -55.17 22.34
CA SER A 6 10.39 -55.28 23.02
C SER A 6 9.24 -55.14 22.04
N THR A 7 8.26 -55.99 22.27
CA THR A 7 7.27 -56.50 21.34
C THR A 7 5.86 -55.97 21.65
N VAL A 8 4.97 -56.08 20.66
CA VAL A 8 3.49 -56.20 20.77
C VAL A 8 2.77 -54.83 20.92
N LYS A 9 1.84 -54.40 20.04
CA LYS A 9 0.78 -55.14 19.33
C LYS A 9 0.62 -54.74 17.87
N LEU A 10 0.53 -55.78 17.04
CA LEU A 10 -0.16 -55.78 15.77
C LEU A 10 -1.67 -55.61 16.02
N SER A 11 -2.29 -54.62 15.38
CA SER A 11 -3.68 -54.75 14.96
C SER A 11 -3.81 -54.18 13.57
N ILE A 12 -4.01 -55.11 12.64
CA ILE A 12 -4.28 -54.90 11.23
C ILE A 12 -5.77 -54.59 11.14
N ILE A 13 -6.14 -53.36 10.81
CA ILE A 13 -7.30 -53.09 9.95
C ILE A 13 -6.87 -51.99 8.98
N SER A 14 -6.54 -52.41 7.77
CA SER A 14 -6.45 -51.55 6.59
C SER A 14 -7.83 -50.97 6.29
N ILE A 15 -7.98 -49.66 6.39
CA ILE A 15 -8.75 -48.89 5.42
C ILE A 15 -7.94 -47.66 5.09
N ALA A 16 -7.54 -47.57 3.83
CA ALA A 16 -6.84 -46.45 3.25
C ALA A 16 -7.64 -45.15 3.51
N SER A 17 -7.01 -44.21 4.19
CA SER A 17 -7.36 -42.81 4.09
C SER A 17 -6.07 -42.02 4.20
N SER A 18 -5.39 -41.93 3.07
CA SER A 18 -4.41 -40.88 2.80
C SER A 18 -5.17 -39.54 2.85
N ILE A 19 -5.34 -38.98 4.04
CA ILE A 19 -5.73 -37.59 4.20
C ILE A 19 -4.48 -36.78 3.89
N LEU A 20 -4.42 -36.33 2.64
CA LEU A 20 -3.55 -35.26 2.17
C LEU A 20 -3.71 -34.05 3.10
N LEU A 21 -2.70 -33.81 3.95
CA LEU A 21 -2.54 -32.53 4.63
C LEU A 21 -2.11 -31.49 3.60
N LEU A 22 -3.07 -30.88 2.89
CA LEU A 22 -2.84 -29.57 2.29
C LEU A 22 -2.83 -28.56 3.43
N SER A 23 -1.65 -28.32 4.01
CA SER A 23 -1.38 -27.11 4.76
C SER A 23 -1.43 -25.93 3.78
N GLY A 24 -2.62 -25.35 3.59
CA GLY A 24 -2.73 -24.03 3.01
C GLY A 24 -2.19 -23.02 4.02
N CYS A 25 -1.20 -22.22 3.63
CA CYS A 25 -0.87 -21.02 4.37
C CYS A 25 -2.06 -20.06 4.26
N ALA A 26 -2.95 -20.06 5.25
CA ALA A 26 -3.77 -18.90 5.50
C ALA A 26 -2.82 -17.84 6.08
N SER A 27 -2.28 -16.99 5.21
CA SER A 27 -1.76 -15.70 5.64
C SER A 27 -2.96 -14.92 6.15
N THR A 28 -3.30 -15.12 7.42
CA THR A 28 -4.11 -14.18 8.17
C THR A 28 -3.26 -12.91 8.25
N VAL A 29 -3.43 -12.05 7.24
CA VAL A 29 -3.08 -10.65 7.37
C VAL A 29 -4.05 -10.15 8.42
N THR A 30 -3.66 -10.19 9.69
CA THR A 30 -4.30 -9.40 10.74
C THR A 30 -3.91 -7.96 10.46
N SER A 31 -4.44 -7.42 9.38
CA SER A 31 -4.48 -6.00 9.17
C SER A 31 -5.55 -5.52 10.15
N ASN A 32 -5.10 -5.11 11.33
CA ASN A 32 -5.87 -4.30 12.24
C ASN A 32 -6.08 -2.95 11.53
N GLU A 33 -6.89 -2.98 10.45
CA GLU A 33 -7.28 -1.84 9.63
C GLU A 33 -8.26 -1.05 10.48
N GLN A 34 -7.72 -0.29 11.42
CA GLN A 34 -8.43 0.84 11.95
C GLN A 34 -8.62 1.79 10.76
N SER A 35 -9.74 1.64 10.04
CA SER A 35 -10.02 2.39 8.82
C SER A 35 -10.02 3.89 9.13
N LYS A 36 -8.88 4.55 8.92
CA LYS A 36 -8.77 6.00 9.01
C LYS A 36 -9.76 6.65 8.05
N ASN A 37 -10.38 7.75 8.46
CA ASN A 37 -11.22 8.52 7.56
C ASN A 37 -10.34 9.26 6.55
N LEU A 38 -10.94 9.70 5.44
CA LEU A 38 -10.26 10.45 4.40
C LEU A 38 -9.58 11.72 4.95
N SER A 39 -10.15 12.37 5.96
CA SER A 39 -9.52 13.54 6.62
C SER A 39 -8.17 13.19 7.25
N ASP A 40 -8.11 12.07 7.96
CA ASP A 40 -6.91 11.65 8.70
C ASP A 40 -5.82 11.19 7.73
N LEU A 41 -6.21 10.47 6.68
CA LEU A 41 -5.29 10.08 5.61
C LEU A 41 -4.71 11.29 4.87
N ASN A 42 -5.53 12.31 4.61
CA ASN A 42 -5.04 13.55 4.01
C ASN A 42 -4.13 14.34 4.95
N TYR A 43 -4.38 14.29 6.26
CA TYR A 43 -3.48 14.85 7.26
C TYR A 43 -2.12 14.14 7.24
N ASP A 44 -2.12 12.80 7.23
CA ASP A 44 -0.89 12.00 7.13
C ASP A 44 -0.12 12.34 5.84
N LEU A 45 -0.82 12.49 4.71
CA LEU A 45 -0.21 12.86 3.44
C LEU A 45 0.45 14.24 3.53
N ASN A 46 -0.25 15.23 4.10
CA ASN A 46 0.29 16.57 4.30
C ASN A 46 1.53 16.55 5.19
N ASN A 47 1.53 15.74 6.25
CA ASN A 47 2.68 15.57 7.12
C ASN A 47 3.85 14.92 6.37
N MET A 48 3.59 13.86 5.60
CA MET A 48 4.59 13.18 4.75
C MET A 48 5.26 14.17 3.78
N VAL A 49 4.47 14.94 3.01
CA VAL A 49 5.02 15.89 2.02
C VAL A 49 5.62 17.15 2.64
N SER A 50 5.36 17.42 3.93
CA SER A 50 6.01 18.53 4.63
C SER A 50 7.50 18.24 4.91
N ASN A 51 7.88 16.96 5.01
CA ASN A 51 9.26 16.54 5.22
C ASN A 51 9.99 16.26 3.90
N ASN A 52 10.06 17.28 3.04
CA ASN A 52 10.52 17.16 1.66
C ASN A 52 12.00 17.52 1.44
N SER A 53 12.84 17.42 2.47
CA SER A 53 14.27 17.70 2.32
C SER A 53 14.93 16.74 1.32
N CYS A 54 15.89 17.24 0.54
CA CYS A 54 16.62 16.46 -0.46
C CYS A 54 18.06 16.93 -0.62
N THR A 55 18.91 16.03 -1.08
CA THR A 55 20.30 16.31 -1.49
C THR A 55 20.50 16.17 -3.00
N ALA A 56 19.59 15.49 -3.70
CA ALA A 56 19.61 15.34 -5.16
C ALA A 56 18.21 15.07 -5.73
N SER A 57 17.97 15.49 -6.99
CA SER A 57 16.65 15.39 -7.62
C SER A 57 16.12 13.96 -7.79
N PHE A 58 16.97 12.93 -7.85
CA PHE A 58 16.50 11.55 -7.99
C PHE A 58 15.71 11.04 -6.76
N GLN A 59 15.88 11.71 -5.61
CA GLN A 59 15.15 11.43 -4.38
C GLN A 59 13.74 12.02 -4.42
N CYS A 60 13.48 13.02 -5.26
CA CYS A 60 12.18 13.65 -5.36
C CYS A 60 11.30 12.86 -6.30
N LYS A 61 10.20 12.31 -5.79
CA LYS A 61 9.25 11.49 -6.54
C LYS A 61 7.90 12.18 -6.62
N VAL A 62 7.18 11.88 -7.69
CA VAL A 62 5.79 12.28 -7.89
C VAL A 62 4.93 11.06 -7.54
N LEU A 63 3.92 11.29 -6.72
CA LEU A 63 2.98 10.29 -6.22
C LEU A 63 1.58 10.62 -6.71
N GLU A 64 0.94 9.67 -7.38
CA GLU A 64 -0.47 9.75 -7.73
C GLU A 64 -1.32 9.49 -6.48
N VAL A 65 -2.20 10.44 -6.13
CA VAL A 65 -3.02 10.32 -4.93
C VAL A 65 -4.49 10.57 -5.26
N GLY A 66 -5.34 9.74 -4.66
CA GLY A 66 -6.78 9.93 -4.70
C GLY A 66 -7.42 9.39 -5.99
N ALA A 67 -8.70 9.66 -6.14
CA ALA A 67 -9.49 9.19 -7.27
C ALA A 67 -10.47 10.27 -7.71
N ARG A 68 -10.53 10.52 -9.01
CA ARG A 68 -11.61 11.29 -9.64
C ARG A 68 -12.79 10.42 -10.01
N ALA A 69 -13.95 11.05 -10.19
CA ALA A 69 -15.16 10.36 -10.62
C ALA A 69 -14.99 9.63 -11.97
N CYS A 70 -14.28 10.25 -12.91
CA CYS A 70 -14.01 9.70 -14.24
C CYS A 70 -12.71 8.89 -14.36
N GLY A 71 -12.05 8.59 -13.24
CA GLY A 71 -10.76 7.90 -13.21
C GLY A 71 -9.54 8.84 -13.22
N GLY A 72 -8.39 8.25 -12.90
CA GLY A 72 -7.14 8.98 -12.63
C GLY A 72 -7.06 9.55 -11.21
N PRO A 73 -5.87 10.04 -10.80
CA PRO A 73 -5.68 10.63 -9.49
C PRO A 73 -6.43 11.96 -9.35
N SER A 74 -6.81 12.30 -8.12
CA SER A 74 -7.37 13.62 -7.81
C SER A 74 -6.29 14.69 -7.63
N LYS A 75 -5.04 14.26 -7.34
CA LYS A 75 -3.87 15.14 -7.25
C LYS A 75 -2.56 14.37 -7.44
N TYR A 76 -1.52 15.11 -7.77
CA TYR A 76 -0.13 14.64 -7.71
C TYR A 76 0.57 15.28 -6.51
N ALA A 77 1.22 14.46 -5.69
CA ALA A 77 1.99 14.90 -4.53
C ALA A 77 3.48 14.70 -4.80
N VAL A 78 4.32 15.68 -4.46
CA VAL A 78 5.78 15.51 -4.52
C VAL A 78 6.28 15.13 -3.13
N TYR A 79 7.10 14.10 -3.05
CA TYR A 79 7.72 13.67 -1.80
C TYR A 79 9.21 13.32 -1.95
N SER A 80 9.94 13.29 -0.83
CA SER A 80 11.36 12.90 -0.80
C SER A 80 11.55 11.46 -0.31
N THR A 81 12.24 10.63 -1.11
CA THR A 81 12.66 9.28 -0.68
C THR A 81 13.80 9.29 0.33
N LEU A 82 14.32 10.48 0.69
CA LEU A 82 15.27 10.61 1.80
C LEU A 82 14.59 10.38 3.15
N ASN A 83 13.32 10.78 3.28
CA ASN A 83 12.59 10.77 4.55
C ASN A 83 11.42 9.80 4.59
N THR A 84 10.89 9.42 3.42
CA THR A 84 9.73 8.54 3.30
C THR A 84 10.02 7.44 2.29
N SER A 85 9.78 6.18 2.67
CA SER A 85 9.97 5.08 1.73
C SER A 85 8.92 5.12 0.61
N GLN A 86 9.25 4.60 -0.56
CA GLN A 86 8.28 4.52 -1.67
C GLN A 86 7.06 3.67 -1.29
N GLU A 87 7.27 2.55 -0.59
CA GLU A 87 6.18 1.67 -0.15
C GLU A 87 5.22 2.38 0.82
N GLU A 88 5.74 3.12 1.79
CA GLU A 88 4.91 3.91 2.72
C GLU A 88 4.07 4.96 1.98
N ALA A 89 4.69 5.69 1.04
CA ALA A 89 4.00 6.69 0.23
C ALA A 89 2.89 6.07 -0.62
N GLU A 90 3.17 4.95 -1.29
CA GLU A 90 2.20 4.24 -2.11
C GLU A 90 1.04 3.65 -1.29
N GLN A 91 1.33 3.09 -0.12
CA GLN A 91 0.30 2.57 0.79
C GLN A 91 -0.64 3.67 1.27
N LEU A 92 -0.11 4.84 1.62
CA LEU A 92 -0.92 6.00 2.01
C LEU A 92 -1.77 6.51 0.85
N ALA A 93 -1.19 6.62 -0.35
CA ALA A 93 -1.90 7.02 -1.56
C ALA A 93 -3.06 6.07 -1.87
N GLN A 94 -2.83 4.76 -1.82
CA GLN A 94 -3.84 3.73 -2.08
C GLN A 94 -5.02 3.82 -1.11
N GLN A 95 -4.77 4.09 0.17
CA GLN A 95 -5.83 4.28 1.17
C GLN A 95 -6.69 5.50 0.84
N ILE A 96 -6.07 6.62 0.45
CA ILE A 96 -6.79 7.84 0.03
C ILE A 96 -7.62 7.56 -1.23
N THR A 97 -7.01 6.96 -2.26
CA THR A 97 -7.65 6.58 -3.52
C THR A 97 -8.88 5.70 -3.29
N LYS A 98 -8.78 4.73 -2.39
CA LYS A 98 -9.91 3.86 -2.02
C LYS A 98 -11.05 4.65 -1.38
N GLN A 99 -10.75 5.53 -0.43
CA GLN A 99 -11.78 6.34 0.24
C GLN A 99 -12.46 7.33 -0.71
N GLU A 100 -11.70 8.05 -1.53
CA GLU A 100 -12.26 8.96 -2.54
C GLU A 100 -13.11 8.21 -3.56
N SER A 101 -12.68 7.03 -4.04
CA SER A 101 -13.47 6.21 -4.97
C SER A 101 -14.83 5.81 -4.38
N ILE A 102 -14.89 5.46 -3.09
CA ILE A 102 -16.14 5.15 -2.39
C ILE A 102 -17.02 6.39 -2.30
N GLN A 103 -16.47 7.53 -1.88
CA GLN A 103 -17.22 8.78 -1.72
C GLN A 103 -17.78 9.29 -3.06
N ASN A 104 -16.96 9.29 -4.12
CA ASN A 104 -17.38 9.71 -5.47
C ASN A 104 -18.59 8.90 -5.96
N LYS A 105 -18.57 7.58 -5.76
CA LYS A 105 -19.68 6.69 -6.12
C LYS A 105 -20.93 6.96 -5.28
N ALA A 106 -20.76 7.12 -3.96
CA ALA A 106 -21.89 7.38 -3.05
C ALA A 106 -22.58 8.71 -3.33
N GLN A 107 -21.82 9.73 -3.76
CA GLN A 107 -22.32 11.07 -4.04
C GLN A 107 -22.76 11.28 -5.50
N GLY A 108 -22.54 10.30 -6.38
CA GLY A 108 -22.85 10.43 -7.81
C GLY A 108 -22.05 11.55 -8.50
N LEU A 109 -20.82 11.79 -8.05
CA LEU A 109 -19.96 12.81 -8.66
C LEU A 109 -19.59 12.41 -10.09
N THR A 110 -19.44 13.43 -10.95
CA THR A 110 -19.16 13.26 -12.38
C THR A 110 -18.11 14.25 -12.91
N ASP A 111 -17.40 14.96 -12.02
CA ASP A 111 -16.37 15.91 -12.44
C ASP A 111 -15.24 15.20 -13.20
N CYS A 112 -15.00 15.71 -14.40
CA CYS A 112 -14.03 15.20 -15.36
C CYS A 112 -12.90 16.20 -15.64
N SER A 113 -12.78 17.27 -14.84
CA SER A 113 -11.73 18.28 -15.01
C SER A 113 -10.35 17.64 -14.93
N PRO A 114 -9.47 17.84 -15.94
CA PRO A 114 -8.17 17.20 -15.97
C PRO A 114 -7.30 17.72 -14.81
N VAL A 115 -6.55 16.79 -14.21
CA VAL A 115 -5.48 17.10 -13.26
C VAL A 115 -4.18 16.84 -14.00
N LEU A 116 -3.38 17.89 -14.18
CA LEU A 116 -2.13 17.79 -14.90
C LEU A 116 -1.06 17.14 -14.02
N GLU A 117 -0.31 16.23 -14.62
CA GLU A 117 0.88 15.66 -14.00
C GLU A 117 1.95 16.75 -13.85
N VAL A 118 2.70 16.66 -12.75
CA VAL A 118 3.82 17.55 -12.45
C VAL A 118 5.11 16.77 -12.54
N GLN A 119 6.22 17.47 -12.70
CA GLN A 119 7.55 16.89 -12.49
C GLN A 119 8.10 17.32 -11.12
N SER A 120 9.13 16.63 -10.64
CA SER A 120 9.79 16.91 -9.36
C SER A 120 11.28 17.20 -9.51
N LEU A 121 11.78 18.22 -8.82
CA LEU A 121 13.21 18.54 -8.72
C LEU A 121 13.59 18.87 -7.28
N CYS A 122 14.86 18.63 -6.94
CA CYS A 122 15.44 19.12 -5.71
C CYS A 122 15.91 20.57 -5.92
N ILE A 123 15.16 21.53 -5.37
CA ILE A 123 15.43 22.97 -5.50
C ILE A 123 15.59 23.52 -4.09
N ASN A 124 16.73 24.18 -3.82
CA ASN A 124 17.07 24.70 -2.49
C ASN A 124 16.94 23.66 -1.37
N GLN A 125 17.41 22.43 -1.63
CA GLN A 125 17.34 21.28 -0.70
C GLN A 125 15.91 20.85 -0.33
N GLN A 126 14.92 21.21 -1.16
CA GLN A 126 13.52 20.81 -1.00
C GLN A 126 13.00 20.20 -2.30
N CYS A 127 12.27 19.10 -2.21
CA CYS A 127 11.54 18.53 -3.33
C CYS A 127 10.34 19.41 -3.67
N GLN A 128 10.34 19.96 -4.88
CA GLN A 128 9.31 20.88 -5.37
C GLN A 128 8.71 20.34 -6.66
N SER A 129 7.41 20.58 -6.86
CA SER A 129 6.72 20.36 -8.13
C SER A 129 7.04 21.49 -9.11
N PHE A 130 7.05 21.17 -10.40
CA PHE A 130 7.03 22.16 -11.47
C PHE A 130 6.14 21.69 -12.61
N ASP A 131 5.36 22.62 -13.14
CA ASP A 131 4.44 22.35 -14.25
C ASP A 131 5.21 22.23 -15.56
N ILE A 132 4.84 21.23 -16.36
CA ILE A 132 5.31 21.11 -17.74
C ILE A 132 4.49 22.08 -18.59
N LYS A 133 5.09 23.18 -19.02
CA LYS A 133 4.49 24.11 -19.98
C LYS A 133 4.57 23.59 -21.41
#